data_AF-A0A2Y9AJX6-F1
#
_entry.id   AF-A0A2Y9AJX6-F1
#
_cell.length_a   1.000
_cell.length_b   1.000
_cell.length_c   1.000
_cell.angle_alpha   90.00
_cell.angle_beta   90.00
_cell.angle_gamma   90.00
#
_symmetry.space_group_name_H-M   'P 1'
#
loop_
_entity.id
_entity.type
_entity.pdbx_description
1 polymer ?
#
loop_
_entity_poly.entity_id
_entity_poly.type
_entity_poly.pdbx_seq_one_letter_code
_entity_poly.pdbx_strand_id
1 'polypeptide(L)'
;MATARSGTPAAVLALGLALGGCTASTPGSMDDSPTDMDLSEASSEQAAALDDREVTLDEYQAAFTRYQECLSGAGHELGSVIFDGQEYSYVVSTDAVESGADDECYRTEFSYVDMYWQTSDRLQDASPTTP
;
A
#
# COMPACT_ATOMS: atom_id res chain seq x y z
N MET A 1 -47.25 20.82 -35.80
CA MET A 1 -48.72 20.98 -35.88
C MET A 1 -49.37 19.60 -35.83
N ALA A 2 -50.35 19.44 -34.94
CA ALA A 2 -51.41 18.43 -34.84
C ALA A 2 -51.02 16.93 -34.61
N THR A 3 -51.18 16.34 -33.41
CA THR A 3 -52.37 15.60 -32.82
C THR A 3 -52.89 14.47 -33.73
N ALA A 4 -53.15 13.21 -33.32
CA ALA A 4 -53.89 12.66 -32.17
C ALA A 4 -53.67 11.11 -32.12
N ARG A 5 -53.38 10.48 -30.96
CA ARG A 5 -54.24 9.82 -29.96
C ARG A 5 -54.93 8.48 -30.32
N SER A 6 -54.74 7.55 -29.39
CA SER A 6 -55.67 6.52 -28.87
C SER A 6 -55.61 5.09 -29.41
N GLY A 7 -55.50 4.15 -28.47
CA GLY A 7 -55.89 2.76 -28.67
C GLY A 7 -55.28 1.79 -27.65
N THR A 8 -55.64 1.88 -26.37
CA THR A 8 -55.42 0.77 -25.44
C THR A 8 -56.46 -0.33 -25.71
N PRO A 9 -56.05 -1.60 -25.71
CA PRO A 9 -56.81 -2.55 -24.92
C PRO A 9 -55.91 -3.39 -24.01
N ALA A 10 -56.31 -3.42 -22.74
CA ALA A 10 -55.86 -4.41 -21.77
C ALA A 10 -56.35 -5.80 -22.21
N ALA A 11 -55.44 -6.77 -22.25
CA ALA A 11 -55.78 -8.18 -22.21
C ALA A 11 -54.76 -8.89 -21.32
N VAL A 12 -55.22 -9.23 -20.12
CA VAL A 12 -54.53 -10.08 -19.15
C VAL A 12 -54.59 -11.52 -19.66
N LEU A 13 -53.44 -12.17 -19.80
CA LEU A 13 -53.35 -13.62 -19.95
C LEU A 13 -52.08 -14.10 -19.25
N ALA A 14 -52.27 -14.57 -18.01
CA ALA A 14 -51.28 -15.32 -17.27
C ALA A 14 -51.20 -16.74 -17.85
N LEU A 15 -50.00 -17.21 -18.18
CA LEU A 15 -49.69 -18.64 -18.19
C LEU A 15 -48.18 -18.79 -17.98
N GLY A 16 -47.82 -19.33 -16.81
CA GLY A 16 -46.43 -19.49 -16.40
C GLY A 16 -45.71 -20.60 -17.14
N LEU A 17 -44.39 -20.50 -17.17
CA LEU A 17 -43.45 -21.61 -17.31
C LEU A 17 -42.11 -21.19 -16.69
N ALA A 18 -41.56 -22.10 -15.89
CA ALA A 18 -40.41 -21.96 -15.00
C ALA A 18 -39.25 -21.12 -15.57
N LEU A 19 -39.02 -19.95 -14.95
CA LEU A 19 -37.72 -19.31 -15.01
C LEU A 19 -36.81 -20.09 -14.08
N GLY A 20 -35.92 -20.89 -14.68
CA GLY A 20 -34.75 -21.41 -13.99
C GLY A 20 -34.10 -20.26 -13.22
N GLY A 21 -33.89 -20.47 -11.93
CA GLY A 21 -33.19 -19.52 -11.08
C GLY A 21 -31.77 -19.35 -11.60
N CYS A 22 -31.55 -18.31 -12.39
CA CYS A 22 -30.26 -17.65 -12.40
C CYS A 22 -30.13 -17.06 -11.00
N THR A 23 -29.33 -17.72 -10.15
CA THR A 23 -28.81 -17.04 -8.97
C THR A 23 -28.04 -15.84 -9.52
N ALA A 24 -28.66 -14.67 -9.45
CA ALA A 24 -27.93 -13.43 -9.55
C ALA A 24 -27.06 -13.42 -8.29
N SER A 25 -25.87 -14.00 -8.40
CA SER A 25 -24.78 -13.65 -7.52
C SER A 25 -24.62 -12.15 -7.72
N THR A 26 -25.26 -11.36 -6.87
CA THR A 26 -24.89 -9.98 -6.64
C THR A 26 -23.38 -10.01 -6.50
N PRO A 27 -22.60 -9.47 -7.45
CA PRO A 27 -21.25 -9.13 -7.13
C PRO A 27 -21.44 -8.12 -6.00
N GLY A 28 -21.08 -8.52 -4.77
CA GLY A 28 -20.79 -7.53 -3.77
C GLY A 28 -19.83 -6.59 -4.46
N SER A 29 -20.28 -5.36 -4.69
CA SER A 29 -19.39 -4.25 -4.93
C SER A 29 -18.55 -4.14 -3.67
N MET A 30 -17.52 -4.98 -3.61
CA MET A 30 -16.32 -4.66 -2.87
C MET A 30 -15.79 -3.45 -3.62
N ASP A 31 -16.20 -2.29 -3.14
CA ASP A 31 -15.48 -1.04 -3.31
C ASP A 31 -14.15 -1.22 -2.58
N ASP A 32 -13.33 -2.14 -3.07
CA ASP A 32 -11.96 -2.38 -2.65
C ASP A 32 -11.16 -1.47 -3.57
N SER A 33 -11.19 -0.17 -3.25
CA SER A 33 -10.24 0.77 -3.81
C SER A 33 -8.86 0.34 -3.32
N PRO A 34 -7.96 -0.17 -4.18
CA PRO A 34 -6.69 -0.76 -3.78
C PRO A 34 -5.64 0.30 -3.43
N THR A 35 -6.06 1.45 -2.88
CA THR A 35 -5.22 2.65 -2.75
C THR A 35 -5.09 3.17 -1.32
N ASP A 36 -5.68 2.51 -0.34
CA ASP A 36 -5.49 2.88 1.07
C ASP A 36 -4.55 1.85 1.70
N MET A 37 -3.27 2.19 1.70
CA MET A 37 -2.26 1.44 2.43
C MET A 37 -2.63 1.48 3.91
N ASP A 38 -2.78 0.32 4.55
CA ASP A 38 -3.03 0.29 5.99
C ASP A 38 -1.76 0.75 6.71
N LEU A 39 -1.76 2.01 7.15
CA LEU A 39 -0.68 2.66 7.90
C LEU A 39 -0.92 2.61 9.42
N SER A 40 -1.83 1.76 9.91
CA SER A 40 -2.16 1.69 11.34
C SER A 40 -0.98 1.34 12.23
N GLU A 41 0.06 0.74 11.67
CA GLU A 41 1.28 0.33 12.37
C GLU A 41 2.45 1.29 12.13
N ALA A 42 2.28 2.32 11.27
CA ALA A 42 3.30 3.33 11.02
C ALA A 42 3.35 4.37 12.14
N SER A 43 4.54 4.89 12.42
CA SER A 43 4.72 6.09 13.25
C SER A 43 4.07 7.31 12.59
N SER A 44 3.75 8.31 13.39
CA SER A 44 3.22 9.59 12.90
C SER A 44 4.14 10.24 11.87
N GLU A 45 5.44 10.12 12.07
CA GLU A 45 6.49 10.67 11.23
C GLU A 45 6.57 9.92 9.90
N GLN A 46 6.46 8.59 9.93
CA GLN A 46 6.39 7.79 8.70
C GLN A 46 5.10 8.08 7.92
N ALA A 47 3.95 8.15 8.59
CA ALA A 47 2.68 8.47 7.95
C ALA A 47 2.69 9.87 7.32
N ALA A 48 3.30 10.86 7.97
CA ALA A 48 3.43 12.22 7.44
C ALA A 48 4.28 12.27 6.16
N ALA A 49 5.35 11.47 6.08
CA ALA A 49 6.22 11.36 4.90
C ALA A 49 5.54 10.70 3.68
N LEU A 50 4.29 10.23 3.83
CA LEU A 50 3.52 9.59 2.77
C LEU A 50 2.28 10.39 2.35
N ASP A 51 2.00 11.53 3.00
CA ASP A 51 0.78 12.32 2.78
C ASP A 51 0.67 12.86 1.35
N ASP A 52 1.80 13.28 0.77
CA ASP A 52 1.89 13.76 -0.61
C ASP A 52 2.17 12.63 -1.63
N ARG A 53 2.29 11.39 -1.16
CA ARG A 53 2.58 10.17 -1.94
C ARG A 53 3.92 10.22 -2.68
N GLU A 54 4.85 11.06 -2.25
CA GLU A 54 6.20 11.14 -2.78
C GLU A 54 7.21 11.11 -1.64
N VAL A 55 8.10 10.12 -1.61
CA VAL A 55 9.20 10.10 -0.66
C VAL A 55 10.41 10.85 -1.24
N THR A 56 10.88 11.86 -0.51
CA THR A 56 12.15 12.54 -0.78
C THR A 56 13.34 11.80 -0.15
N LEU A 57 14.55 12.11 -0.61
CA LEU A 57 15.76 11.52 -0.01
C LEU A 57 15.90 11.85 1.47
N ASP A 58 15.56 13.08 1.87
CA ASP A 58 15.64 13.50 3.27
C ASP A 58 14.65 12.72 4.15
N GLU A 59 13.44 12.44 3.65
CA GLU A 59 12.45 11.62 4.36
C GLU A 59 12.89 10.16 4.47
N TYR A 60 13.47 9.60 3.40
CA TYR A 60 14.05 8.27 3.40
C TYR A 60 15.15 8.13 4.45
N GLN A 61 16.11 9.07 4.48
CA GLN A 61 17.20 9.07 5.46
C GLN A 61 16.69 9.31 6.89
N ALA A 62 15.71 10.18 7.07
CA ALA A 62 15.10 10.42 8.38
C ALA A 62 14.35 9.17 8.89
N ALA A 63 13.64 8.46 8.02
CA ALA A 63 12.95 7.22 8.36
C ALA A 63 13.94 6.10 8.72
N PHE A 64 15.02 5.94 7.95
CA PHE A 64 16.10 5.01 8.30
C PHE A 64 16.73 5.34 9.66
N THR A 65 16.96 6.63 9.95
CA THR A 65 17.49 7.07 11.25
C THR A 65 16.55 6.70 12.39
N ARG A 66 15.23 6.90 12.24
CA ARG A 66 14.25 6.47 13.26
C ARG A 66 14.24 4.97 13.49
N TYR A 67 14.36 4.17 12.42
CA TYR A 67 14.53 2.72 12.54
C TYR A 67 15.78 2.34 13.34
N GLN A 68 16.92 2.98 13.07
CA GLN A 68 18.14 2.80 13.85
C GLN A 68 17.96 3.17 15.32
N GLU A 69 17.32 4.31 15.61
CA GLU A 69 17.05 4.78 16.96
C GLU A 69 16.10 3.85 17.72
N CYS A 70 15.06 3.33 17.05
CA CYS A 70 14.13 2.35 17.61
C CYS A 70 14.85 1.06 18.01
N LEU A 71 15.67 0.51 17.10
CA LEU A 71 16.47 -0.69 17.39
C LEU A 71 17.46 -0.45 18.53
N SER A 72 18.16 0.68 18.52
CA SER A 72 19.10 1.06 19.58
C SER A 72 18.39 1.18 20.93
N GLY A 73 17.18 1.75 20.93
CA GLY A 73 16.31 1.81 22.11
C GLY A 73 15.89 0.44 22.64
N ALA A 74 15.78 -0.56 21.76
CA ALA A 74 15.55 -1.96 22.10
C ALA A 74 16.83 -2.72 22.49
N GLY A 75 18.01 -2.08 22.42
CA GLY A 75 19.30 -2.67 22.76
C GLY A 75 20.00 -3.40 21.60
N HIS A 76 19.58 -3.14 20.36
CA HIS A 76 20.14 -3.73 19.15
C HIS A 76 20.74 -2.65 18.23
N GLU A 77 21.90 -2.89 17.65
CA GLU A 77 22.55 -1.96 16.72
C GLU A 77 22.63 -2.56 15.32
N LEU A 78 22.41 -1.74 14.29
CA LEU A 78 22.65 -2.17 12.91
C LEU A 78 24.15 -2.26 12.63
N GLY A 79 24.57 -3.36 12.01
CA GLY A 79 25.93 -3.56 11.52
C GLY A 79 26.11 -3.04 10.09
N SER A 80 27.35 -2.73 9.73
CA SER A 80 27.77 -2.49 8.34
C SER A 80 26.89 -1.50 7.55
N VAL A 81 26.44 -0.43 8.20
CA VAL A 81 25.57 0.58 7.58
C VAL A 81 26.36 1.36 6.53
N ILE A 82 25.95 1.23 5.28
CA ILE A 82 26.55 1.87 4.11
C ILE A 82 25.42 2.54 3.32
N PHE A 83 25.59 3.82 3.00
CA PHE A 83 24.71 4.52 2.08
C PHE A 83 25.41 4.65 0.72
N ASP A 84 24.92 3.94 -0.29
CA ASP A 84 25.47 3.93 -1.65
C ASP A 84 24.35 3.93 -2.68
N GLY A 85 24.55 4.58 -3.83
CA GLY A 85 23.53 4.58 -4.90
C GLY A 85 22.17 5.20 -4.51
N GLN A 86 22.09 5.90 -3.37
CA GLN A 86 20.87 6.41 -2.73
C GLN A 86 20.05 5.38 -1.93
N GLU A 87 20.63 4.24 -1.57
CA GLU A 87 20.02 3.18 -0.76
C GLU A 87 20.91 2.84 0.44
N TYR A 88 20.31 2.38 1.55
CA TYR A 88 21.06 1.84 2.68
C TYR A 88 21.25 0.32 2.54
N SER A 89 22.50 -0.13 2.63
CA SER A 89 22.87 -1.51 2.91
C SER A 89 23.28 -1.65 4.37
N TYR A 90 22.77 -2.65 5.08
CA TYR A 90 23.03 -2.85 6.50
C TYR A 90 22.83 -4.32 6.90
N VAL A 91 23.29 -4.68 8.11
CA VAL A 91 23.14 -6.01 8.69
C VAL A 91 22.33 -5.91 9.97
N VAL A 92 21.24 -6.67 10.02
CA VAL A 92 20.45 -6.87 11.25
C VAL A 92 21.05 -8.02 12.04
N SER A 93 21.25 -7.84 13.34
CA SER A 93 21.75 -8.91 14.22
C SER A 93 20.69 -10.02 14.38
N THR A 94 21.13 -11.27 14.53
CA THR A 94 20.22 -12.40 14.81
C THR A 94 19.36 -12.16 16.04
N ASP A 95 19.95 -11.61 17.11
CA ASP A 95 19.22 -11.33 18.35
C ASP A 95 18.06 -10.34 18.15
N ALA A 96 18.21 -9.34 17.26
CA ALA A 96 17.15 -8.37 16.95
C ALA A 96 15.99 -9.00 16.15
N VAL A 97 16.31 -9.96 15.28
CA VAL A 97 15.31 -10.72 14.53
C VAL A 97 14.58 -11.68 15.46
N GLU A 98 15.30 -12.43 16.28
CA GLU A 98 14.72 -13.41 17.20
C GLU A 98 13.88 -12.77 18.31
N SER A 99 14.25 -11.56 18.75
CA SER A 99 13.46 -10.78 19.71
C SER A 99 12.19 -10.16 19.11
N GLY A 100 12.12 -10.03 17.78
CA GLY A 100 11.06 -9.32 17.06
C GLY A 100 11.24 -7.81 16.99
N ALA A 101 12.29 -7.26 17.60
CA ALA A 101 12.55 -5.81 17.60
C ALA A 101 12.82 -5.27 16.18
N ASP A 102 13.45 -6.07 15.33
CA ASP A 102 13.65 -5.71 13.91
C ASP A 102 12.33 -5.50 13.18
N ASP A 103 11.43 -6.48 13.22
CA ASP A 103 10.13 -6.42 12.56
C ASP A 103 9.29 -5.24 13.08
N GLU A 104 9.22 -5.08 14.41
CA GLU A 104 8.48 -3.99 15.04
C GLU A 104 9.03 -2.61 14.62
N CYS A 105 10.34 -2.40 14.74
CA CYS A 105 10.97 -1.12 14.44
C CYS A 105 10.97 -0.81 12.94
N TYR A 106 11.27 -1.79 12.10
CA TYR A 106 11.27 -1.60 10.65
C TYR A 106 9.87 -1.24 10.16
N ARG A 107 8.85 -1.98 10.58
CA ARG A 107 7.46 -1.72 10.21
C ARG A 107 7.01 -0.34 10.66
N THR A 108 7.27 0.01 11.93
CA THR A 108 6.80 1.26 12.54
C THR A 108 7.51 2.48 12.00
N GLU A 109 8.80 2.41 11.70
CA GLU A 109 9.58 3.61 11.40
C GLU A 109 10.01 3.76 9.94
N PHE A 110 10.09 2.67 9.16
CA PHE A 110 10.77 2.72 7.86
C PHE A 110 10.11 1.97 6.70
N SER A 111 9.38 0.88 6.94
CA SER A 111 8.96 -0.07 5.89
C SER A 111 8.19 0.54 4.71
N TYR A 112 7.25 1.45 4.96
CA TYR A 112 6.43 2.06 3.93
C TYR A 112 7.22 3.13 3.16
N VAL A 113 8.02 3.93 3.86
CA VAL A 113 8.92 4.91 3.22
C VAL A 113 9.96 4.21 2.34
N ASP A 114 10.55 3.11 2.83
CA ASP A 114 11.49 2.28 2.07
C ASP A 114 10.83 1.70 0.82
N MET A 115 9.64 1.12 0.93
CA MET A 115 8.89 0.61 -0.21
C MET A 115 8.59 1.69 -1.27
N TYR A 116 8.13 2.88 -0.86
CA TYR A 116 7.89 4.00 -1.78
C TYR A 116 9.19 4.49 -2.44
N TRP A 117 10.27 4.59 -1.67
CA TRP A 117 11.57 4.99 -2.16
C TRP A 117 12.10 4.02 -3.22
N GLN A 118 12.11 2.72 -2.90
CA GLN A 118 12.63 1.63 -3.74
C GLN A 118 11.85 1.43 -5.04
N THR A 119 10.60 1.88 -5.08
CA THR A 119 9.77 1.86 -6.29
C THR A 119 9.85 3.15 -7.12
N SER A 120 10.55 4.17 -6.62
CA SER A 120 10.70 5.45 -7.33
C SER A 120 11.64 5.35 -8.53
N ASP A 121 11.37 6.17 -9.55
CA ASP A 121 12.22 6.29 -10.75
C ASP A 121 13.65 6.72 -10.38
N ARG A 122 13.83 7.47 -9.27
CA ARG A 122 15.14 7.98 -8.80
C ARG A 122 16.15 6.87 -8.51
N LEU A 123 15.70 5.75 -7.95
CA LEU A 123 16.55 4.58 -7.70
C LEU A 123 16.70 3.69 -8.93
N GLN A 124 15.66 3.60 -9.76
CA GLN A 124 15.71 2.81 -11.00
C GLN A 124 16.70 3.40 -12.02
N ASP A 125 16.76 4.73 -12.14
CA ASP A 125 17.71 5.43 -13.01
C ASP A 125 19.15 5.43 -12.47
N ALA A 126 19.33 5.25 -11.15
CA ALA A 126 20.64 5.12 -10.52
C ALA A 126 21.26 3.73 -10.70
N SER A 127 20.46 2.72 -11.08
CA SER A 127 20.93 1.37 -11.34
C SER A 127 21.76 1.33 -12.62
N PRO A 128 22.99 0.79 -12.62
CA PRO A 128 23.80 0.74 -13.83
C PRO A 128 23.13 -0.17 -14.87
N THR A 129 22.59 0.44 -15.94
CA THR A 129 22.20 -0.30 -17.14
C THR A 129 23.44 -0.97 -17.71
N THR A 130 23.54 -2.30 -17.56
CA THR A 130 24.59 -3.08 -18.19
C THR A 130 24.38 -3.05 -19.71
N PRO A 131 25.34 -2.56 -20.52
CA PRO A 131 25.26 -2.58 -21.98
C PRO A 131 25.31 -3.99 -22.58
#